data_AF-A0A6H9H1U8-F1
#
_entry.id   AF-A0A6H9H1U8-F1
#
_cell.length_a   1.000
_cell.length_b   1.000
_cell.length_c   1.000
_cell.angle_alpha   90.00
_cell.angle_beta   90.00
_cell.angle_gamma   90.00
#
_symmetry.space_group_name_H-M   'P 1'
#
loop_
_entity.id
_entity.type
_entity.pdbx_description
1 polymer ?
#
loop_
_entity_poly.entity_id
_entity_poly.type
_entity_poly.pdbx_seq_one_letter_code
_entity_poly.pdbx_strand_id
1 'polypeptide(L)' 'MARILSVGQRPETVDFSDPALPSGFDADKINAGIAVAVAKIRERG' A
#
# COMPACT_ATOMS: atom_id res chain seq x y z
N MET A 1 20.37 -13.15 9.56
CA MET A 1 19.07 -13.19 8.84
C MET A 1 18.43 -11.82 8.94
N ALA A 2 18.11 -11.18 7.81
CA ALA A 2 17.41 -9.91 7.81
C ALA A 2 15.90 -10.13 8.09
N ARG A 3 15.29 -9.27 8.91
CA ARG A 3 13.84 -9.22 9.09
C ARG A 3 13.29 -8.21 8.10
N ILE A 4 12.52 -8.70 7.12
CA ILE A 4 11.93 -7.88 6.06
C ILE A 4 10.43 -7.74 6.31
N LEU A 5 9.90 -6.52 6.20
CA LEU A 5 8.49 -6.21 6.28
C LEU A 5 8.06 -5.46 5.00
N SER A 6 7.16 -6.06 4.22
CA SER A 6 6.50 -5.36 3.10
C SER A 6 5.32 -4.56 3.63
N VAL A 7 5.32 -3.26 3.35
CA VAL A 7 4.28 -2.32 3.82
C VAL A 7 3.18 -2.09 2.78
N GLY A 8 3.49 -2.26 1.51
CA GLY A 8 2.53 -2.17 0.41
C GLY A 8 3.21 -2.24 -0.95
N GLN A 9 2.40 -2.05 -1.99
CA GLN A 9 2.81 -2.10 -3.39
C GLN A 9 2.63 -0.71 -4.04
N ARG A 10 3.57 -0.30 -4.90
CA ARG A 10 3.46 1.00 -5.58
C ARG A 10 2.26 1.03 -6.54
N PRO A 11 1.51 2.13 -6.62
CA PRO A 11 0.33 2.20 -7.49
C PRO A 11 0.62 1.90 -8.96
N GLU A 12 1.80 2.29 -9.46
CA GLU A 12 2.25 2.02 -10.83
C GLU A 12 2.38 0.53 -11.19
N THR A 13 2.32 -0.35 -10.19
CA THR A 13 2.38 -1.81 -10.37
C THR A 13 1.02 -2.47 -10.19
N VAL A 14 -0.04 -1.70 -9.92
CA VAL A 14 -1.42 -2.17 -9.75
C VAL A 14 -2.16 -2.05 -11.09
N ASP A 15 -2.83 -3.13 -11.50
CA ASP A 15 -3.73 -3.12 -12.65
C ASP A 15 -5.12 -2.64 -12.22
N PHE A 16 -5.40 -1.35 -12.42
CA PHE A 16 -6.70 -0.75 -12.08
C PHE A 16 -7.84 -1.16 -13.01
N SER A 17 -7.56 -1.91 -14.08
CA SER A 17 -8.61 -2.48 -14.93
C SER A 17 -9.16 -3.80 -14.40
N ASP A 18 -8.51 -4.38 -13.38
CA ASP A 18 -8.95 -5.62 -12.75
C ASP A 18 -10.32 -5.44 -12.09
N PRO A 19 -11.38 -6.14 -12.56
CA PRO A 19 -12.71 -6.04 -11.99
C PRO A 19 -12.80 -6.59 -10.55
N ALA A 20 -11.78 -7.31 -10.08
CA ALA A 20 -11.68 -7.75 -8.69
C ALA A 20 -11.29 -6.61 -7.73
N LEU A 21 -10.79 -5.48 -8.23
CA LEU A 21 -10.49 -4.33 -7.39
C LEU A 21 -11.78 -3.66 -6.89
N PRO A 22 -11.83 -3.25 -5.61
CA PRO A 22 -12.96 -2.52 -5.08
C PRO A 22 -13.28 -1.26 -5.88
N SER A 23 -14.56 -0.95 -6.03
CA SER A 23 -14.98 0.28 -6.72
C SER A 23 -14.43 1.51 -5.99
N GLY A 24 -13.82 2.42 -6.76
CA GLY A 24 -13.16 3.61 -6.23
C GLY A 24 -11.80 3.36 -5.59
N PHE A 25 -11.17 2.20 -5.80
CA PHE A 25 -9.77 1.99 -5.46
C PHE A 25 -8.88 2.69 -6.51
N ASP A 26 -8.00 3.57 -6.06
CA ASP A 26 -7.18 4.42 -6.94
C ASP A 26 -5.75 4.59 -6.38
N ALA A 27 -4.89 5.19 -7.18
CA ALA A 27 -3.48 5.38 -6.85
C ALA A 27 -3.27 6.26 -5.61
N ASP A 28 -4.10 7.28 -5.42
CA ASP A 28 -4.00 8.21 -4.29
C ASP A 28 -4.31 7.50 -2.98
N LYS A 29 -5.33 6.64 -2.97
CA LYS A 29 -5.69 5.82 -1.80
C LYS A 29 -4.62 4.79 -1.46
N ILE A 30 -4.00 4.17 -2.46
CA ILE A 30 -2.88 3.25 -2.24
C ILE A 30 -1.71 3.99 -1.58
N ASN A 31 -1.31 5.13 -2.13
CA ASN A 31 -0.24 5.95 -1.58
C ASN A 31 -0.54 6.42 -0.14
N ALA A 32 -1.76 6.91 0.09
CA ALA A 32 -2.19 7.33 1.42
C ALA A 32 -2.16 6.17 2.43
N GLY A 33 -2.64 4.98 2.02
CA GLY A 33 -2.61 3.77 2.85
C GLY A 33 -1.18 3.35 3.24
N ILE A 34 -0.26 3.38 2.28
CA ILE A 34 1.17 3.07 2.52
C ILE A 34 1.77 4.09 3.50
N ALA A 35 1.53 5.38 3.32
CA ALA A 35 2.06 6.42 4.20
C ALA A 35 1.59 6.22 5.65
N VAL A 36 0.30 5.92 5.85
CA VAL A 36 -0.28 5.61 7.18
C VAL A 36 0.37 4.37 7.78
N ALA A 37 0.53 3.30 6.99
CA ALA A 37 1.14 2.07 7.48
C ALA A 37 2.60 2.27 7.89
N VAL A 38 3.39 2.99 7.08
CA VAL A 38 4.78 3.37 7.41
C VAL A 38 4.84 4.16 8.71
N ALA A 39 3.98 5.16 8.88
CA ALA A 39 3.94 5.97 10.10
C ALA A 39 3.67 5.10 11.34
N LYS A 40 2.66 4.23 11.30
CA LYS A 40 2.33 3.34 12.42
C LYS A 40 3.44 2.34 12.75
N ILE A 41 4.13 1.83 11.73
CA ILE A 41 5.27 0.93 11.93
C ILE A 41 6.42 1.67 12.63
N ARG A 42 6.69 2.93 12.24
CA ARG A 42 7.71 3.77 12.90
C ARG A 42 7.35 4.11 14.34
N GLU A 43 6.08 4.33 14.66
CA GLU A 43 5.62 4.63 16.02
C GLU A 43 5.74 3.43 16.97
N ARG A 44 5.65 2.20 16.45
CA ARG A 44 5.53 0.97 17.26
C ARG A 44 6.75 0.05 17.18
N GLY A 45 7.71 0.37 16.30
CA GLY A 45 8.88 -0.45 15.98
C GLY A 45 10.12 -0.09 16.78
#